data_AF-A0AAN8VKN3-F1
#
_entry.id   AF-A0AAN8VKN3-F1
#
_cell.length_a   1.000
_cell.length_b   1.000
_cell.length_c   1.000
_cell.angle_alpha   90.00
_cell.angle_beta   90.00
_cell.angle_gamma   90.00
#
_symmetry.space_group_name_H-M   'P 1'
#
loop_
_entity.id
_entity.type
_entity.pdbx_description
1 polymer ?
#
loop_
_entity_poly.entity_id
_entity_poly.type
_entity_poly.pdbx_seq_one_letter_code
_entity_poly.pdbx_strand_id
1 'polypeptide(L)'
;MAENVENARLIITKWDPESSTFANVTSLFFESRREAKEFLNSVKHLQRAMHYYVSESSNSQKLIESQQLMQTAMKRLEKEFYQILASNRDHLDLESISTRSSPSRARSSISDDSEESEDEFRTADESINRVERVSSLVMSDLKAIADCMISTGYGKECVKIYKIIRKSIVDEGLYHLGVERVTSSQINKLDWEVLEIKIKNWLKAFSVAVQTLFSGERILCDYVFAASASIRESCFNEITKDGASLLFGFPELISKTKKSPEKLFRMLDLYEAISNHWPEIQSIFSLESTSAVRSQALNSLIKLGEAVRGTMTEFESAIQKESSKSPVPGGGIHPLTRYVMNYIAFLTDYSGILSDVIADWPLSINSPLPESYFSSQESDDSATSAVSVRLAWLVLVLLCKLDGKAELYKDVALSYLFLANNLQYVVAKVKSSNLRAFLGEDWLKKHEGKVKQYTSNYERMGWSKVMMSLPENPTADDIPLENVRERFRSFNSAFEEAYRKQTTWIVTDSKLRDEIKLSIARKLVPLYRGFYNKYRDFLRQDLGQESIVRYAPDDLGNYLSDLLHGNGGLSSTPSSVSSASISSATSTTSSRSGGGWRSPLRR
;
A
#
# COMPACT_ATOMS: atom_id res chain seq x y z
N MET A 1 47.80 -19.42 -48.02
CA MET A 1 47.00 -20.38 -47.23
C MET A 1 47.87 -21.29 -46.37
N ALA A 2 48.91 -21.94 -46.91
CA ALA A 2 49.81 -22.77 -46.09
C ALA A 2 50.51 -21.98 -44.96
N GLU A 3 50.94 -20.75 -45.25
CA GLU A 3 51.52 -19.83 -44.26
C GLU A 3 50.55 -19.49 -43.11
N ASN A 4 49.25 -19.40 -43.39
CA ASN A 4 48.24 -19.13 -42.36
C ASN A 4 48.09 -20.31 -41.39
N VAL A 5 48.21 -21.56 -41.89
CA VAL A 5 48.17 -22.76 -41.05
C VAL A 5 49.42 -22.83 -40.18
N GLU A 6 50.58 -22.51 -40.74
CA GLU A 6 51.84 -22.53 -40.00
C GLU A 6 51.89 -21.46 -38.89
N ASN A 7 51.46 -20.23 -39.20
CA ASN A 7 51.36 -19.17 -38.20
C ASN A 7 50.36 -19.51 -37.09
N ALA A 8 49.22 -20.11 -37.46
CA ALA A 8 48.24 -20.59 -36.49
C ALA A 8 48.80 -21.73 -35.63
N ARG A 9 49.57 -22.66 -36.21
CA ARG A 9 50.22 -23.77 -35.51
C ARG A 9 51.15 -23.27 -34.40
N LEU A 10 51.98 -22.26 -34.68
CA LEU A 10 52.90 -21.69 -33.69
C LEU A 10 52.15 -21.09 -32.48
N ILE A 11 51.15 -20.26 -32.74
CA ILE A 11 50.41 -19.55 -31.69
C ILE A 11 49.47 -20.49 -30.92
N ILE A 12 48.75 -21.38 -31.60
CA ILE A 12 47.79 -22.30 -30.97
C ILE A 12 48.52 -23.32 -30.10
N THR A 13 49.63 -23.89 -30.57
CA THR A 13 50.38 -24.89 -29.80
C THR A 13 51.02 -24.28 -28.55
N LYS A 14 51.45 -23.01 -28.60
CA LYS A 14 51.95 -22.28 -27.42
C LYS A 14 50.90 -22.22 -26.30
N TRP A 15 49.63 -22.04 -26.68
CA TRP A 15 48.50 -21.84 -25.79
C TRP A 15 47.63 -23.09 -25.63
N ASP A 16 48.13 -24.26 -26.01
CA ASP A 16 47.42 -25.52 -25.84
C ASP A 16 47.38 -25.93 -24.35
N PRO A 17 46.18 -26.00 -23.74
CA PRO A 17 46.05 -26.30 -22.33
C PRO A 17 46.41 -27.75 -21.97
N GLU A 18 46.48 -28.67 -22.93
CA GLU A 18 46.81 -30.09 -22.69
C GLU A 18 48.31 -30.36 -22.76
N SER A 19 49.08 -29.56 -23.51
CA SER A 19 50.54 -29.73 -23.67
C SER A 19 51.39 -28.78 -22.83
N SER A 20 50.82 -27.67 -22.33
CA SER A 20 51.55 -26.65 -21.58
C SER A 20 50.93 -26.40 -20.20
N THR A 21 51.68 -26.68 -19.13
CA THR A 21 51.30 -26.30 -17.75
C THR A 21 51.13 -24.80 -17.60
N PHE A 22 51.89 -24.01 -18.36
CA PHE A 22 51.76 -22.55 -18.40
C PHE A 22 50.42 -22.12 -19.01
N ALA A 23 50.02 -22.68 -20.17
CA ALA A 23 48.72 -22.39 -20.79
C ALA A 23 47.55 -23.00 -20.02
N ASN A 24 47.81 -24.00 -19.17
CA ASN A 24 46.82 -24.58 -18.28
C ASN A 24 46.43 -23.63 -17.14
N VAL A 25 47.34 -22.76 -16.67
CA VAL A 25 47.09 -21.90 -15.50
C VAL A 25 46.92 -20.43 -15.88
N THR A 26 47.62 -19.96 -16.90
CA THR A 26 47.70 -18.52 -17.25
C THR A 26 46.56 -18.11 -18.17
N SER A 27 45.95 -16.94 -17.93
CA SER A 27 44.92 -16.41 -18.83
C SER A 27 45.54 -15.76 -20.08
N LEU A 28 44.98 -16.06 -21.24
CA LEU A 28 45.37 -15.50 -22.54
C LEU A 28 45.29 -13.96 -22.56
N PHE A 29 44.36 -13.38 -21.80
CA PHE A 29 44.12 -11.93 -21.74
C PHE A 29 44.89 -11.23 -20.61
N PHE A 30 45.52 -11.99 -19.71
CA PHE A 30 46.20 -11.45 -18.52
C PHE A 30 47.56 -10.83 -18.84
N GLU A 31 48.40 -11.48 -19.66
CA GLU A 31 49.76 -10.99 -19.97
C GLU A 31 49.78 -9.95 -21.11
N SER A 32 49.03 -10.18 -22.18
CA SER A 32 49.02 -9.30 -23.35
C SER A 32 47.73 -9.42 -24.16
N ARG A 33 46.86 -8.40 -24.08
CA ARG A 33 45.67 -8.30 -24.95
C ARG A 33 46.03 -8.27 -26.43
N ARG A 34 47.24 -7.83 -26.78
CA ARG A 34 47.75 -7.88 -28.15
C ARG A 34 47.94 -9.32 -28.61
N GLU A 35 48.55 -10.15 -27.77
CA GLU A 35 48.74 -11.58 -28.06
C GLU A 35 47.39 -12.31 -28.14
N ALA A 36 46.44 -12.00 -27.24
CA ALA A 36 45.08 -12.53 -27.32
C ALA A 36 44.42 -12.20 -28.67
N LYS A 37 44.58 -10.95 -29.15
CA LYS A 37 44.07 -10.54 -30.47
C LYS A 37 44.76 -11.27 -31.62
N GLU A 38 46.06 -11.51 -31.53
CA GLU A 38 46.83 -12.30 -32.51
C GLU A 38 46.38 -13.76 -32.54
N PHE A 39 46.07 -14.35 -31.37
CA PHE A 39 45.48 -15.67 -31.25
C PHE A 39 44.11 -15.73 -31.94
N LEU A 40 43.19 -14.81 -31.62
CA LEU A 40 41.85 -14.76 -32.23
C LEU A 40 41.91 -14.55 -33.75
N ASN A 41 42.83 -13.72 -34.25
CA ASN A 41 43.03 -13.53 -35.68
C ASN A 41 43.57 -14.79 -36.36
N SER A 42 44.50 -15.49 -35.70
CA SER A 42 45.05 -16.76 -36.19
C SER A 42 43.98 -17.83 -36.35
N VAL A 43 43.04 -17.91 -35.41
CA VAL A 43 41.87 -18.80 -35.50
C VAL A 43 41.00 -18.46 -36.72
N LYS A 44 40.71 -17.18 -36.96
CA LYS A 44 39.92 -16.75 -38.14
C LYS A 44 40.66 -17.05 -39.45
N HIS A 45 41.98 -16.86 -39.48
CA HIS A 45 42.81 -17.21 -40.63
C HIS A 45 42.85 -18.72 -40.87
N LEU A 46 42.91 -19.52 -39.81
CA LEU A 46 42.85 -20.98 -39.87
C LEU A 46 41.52 -21.45 -40.47
N GLN A 47 40.39 -20.86 -40.04
CA GLN A 47 39.08 -21.17 -40.63
C GLN A 47 39.03 -20.86 -42.13
N ARG A 48 39.57 -19.70 -42.56
CA ARG A 48 39.67 -19.35 -43.99
C ARG A 48 40.52 -20.35 -44.76
N ALA A 49 41.64 -20.79 -44.19
CA ALA A 49 42.49 -21.81 -44.78
C ALA A 49 41.77 -23.16 -44.89
N MET A 50 41.01 -23.57 -43.86
CA MET A 50 40.18 -24.79 -43.90
C MET A 50 39.15 -24.73 -45.03
N HIS A 51 38.42 -23.62 -45.19
CA HIS A 51 37.46 -23.48 -46.29
C HIS A 51 38.14 -23.56 -47.67
N TYR A 52 39.31 -22.97 -47.83
CA TYR A 52 40.10 -23.07 -49.05
C TYR A 52 40.51 -24.52 -49.35
N TYR A 53 41.03 -25.25 -48.36
CA TYR A 53 41.44 -26.64 -48.55
C TYR A 53 40.28 -27.58 -48.84
N VAL A 54 39.12 -27.35 -48.22
CA VAL A 54 37.88 -28.08 -48.57
C VAL A 54 37.51 -27.86 -50.05
N SER A 55 37.71 -26.65 -50.59
CA SER A 55 37.39 -26.35 -51.99
C SER A 55 38.38 -26.92 -53.01
N GLU A 56 39.65 -27.08 -52.64
CA GLU A 56 40.68 -27.62 -53.53
C GLU A 56 40.83 -29.14 -53.45
N SER A 57 40.78 -29.73 -52.24
CA SER A 57 40.99 -31.16 -52.04
C SER A 57 40.47 -31.63 -50.67
N SER A 58 39.35 -32.37 -50.69
CA SER A 58 38.67 -32.86 -49.48
C SER A 58 39.48 -33.85 -48.64
N ASN A 59 40.49 -34.51 -49.21
CA ASN A 59 41.36 -35.48 -48.53
C ASN A 59 42.78 -34.96 -48.23
N SER A 60 42.97 -33.64 -48.14
CA SER A 60 44.28 -33.06 -47.84
C SER A 60 44.71 -33.30 -46.39
N GLN A 61 45.91 -33.82 -46.16
CA GLN A 61 46.51 -33.93 -44.82
C GLN A 61 46.53 -32.58 -44.08
N LYS A 62 46.68 -31.47 -44.81
CA LYS A 62 46.65 -30.11 -44.27
C LYS A 62 45.27 -29.71 -43.73
N LEU A 63 44.20 -30.28 -44.26
CA LEU A 63 42.85 -30.06 -43.75
C LEU A 63 42.67 -30.76 -42.39
N ILE A 64 43.15 -31.99 -42.26
CA ILE A 64 43.12 -32.76 -41.01
C ILE A 64 43.92 -32.03 -39.91
N GLU A 65 45.14 -31.58 -40.24
CA GLU A 65 45.99 -30.80 -39.33
C GLU A 65 45.30 -29.48 -38.92
N SER A 66 44.72 -28.76 -39.88
CA SER A 66 43.99 -27.53 -39.58
C SER A 66 42.76 -27.76 -38.69
N GLN A 67 42.07 -28.89 -38.86
CA GLN A 67 40.93 -29.26 -38.03
C GLN A 67 41.36 -29.60 -36.59
N GLN A 68 42.47 -30.31 -36.40
CA GLN A 68 43.03 -30.57 -35.08
C GLN A 68 43.44 -29.27 -34.37
N LEU A 69 44.13 -28.37 -35.09
CA LEU A 69 44.49 -27.05 -34.56
C LEU A 69 43.25 -26.22 -34.19
N MET A 70 42.19 -26.27 -35.00
CA MET A 70 40.94 -25.59 -34.69
C MET A 70 40.32 -26.13 -33.39
N GLN A 71 40.29 -27.46 -33.20
CA GLN A 71 39.78 -28.07 -31.96
C GLN A 71 40.58 -27.64 -30.73
N THR A 72 41.92 -27.64 -30.82
CA THR A 72 42.78 -27.17 -29.73
C THR A 72 42.53 -25.69 -29.41
N ALA A 73 42.42 -24.85 -30.45
CA ALA A 73 42.12 -23.44 -30.25
C ALA A 73 40.75 -23.20 -29.60
N MET A 74 39.72 -23.97 -29.99
CA MET A 74 38.39 -23.85 -29.40
C MET A 74 38.36 -24.29 -27.94
N LYS A 75 39.00 -25.42 -27.59
CA LYS A 75 39.17 -25.83 -26.18
C LYS A 75 39.82 -24.74 -25.34
N ARG A 76 40.82 -24.05 -25.90
CA ARG A 76 41.49 -22.93 -25.23
C ARG A 76 40.54 -21.74 -25.03
N LEU A 77 39.80 -21.34 -26.06
CA LEU A 77 38.83 -20.24 -25.97
C LEU A 77 37.68 -20.55 -25.02
N GLU A 78 37.16 -21.79 -25.02
CA GLU A 78 36.17 -22.25 -24.05
C GLU A 78 36.66 -22.06 -22.62
N LYS A 79 37.90 -22.48 -22.34
CA LYS A 79 38.51 -22.35 -21.03
C LYS A 79 38.73 -20.90 -20.62
N GLU A 80 39.22 -20.06 -21.52
CA GLU A 80 39.38 -18.61 -21.26
C GLU A 80 38.04 -17.95 -20.98
N PHE A 81 37.04 -18.25 -21.79
CA PHE A 81 35.70 -17.71 -21.61
C PHE A 81 35.11 -18.10 -20.25
N TYR A 82 35.29 -19.36 -19.84
CA TYR A 82 34.93 -19.83 -18.50
C TYR A 82 35.69 -19.06 -17.41
N GLN A 83 37.02 -18.96 -17.52
CA GLN A 83 37.87 -18.31 -16.50
C GLN A 83 37.53 -16.83 -16.33
N ILE A 84 37.30 -16.11 -17.42
CA ILE A 84 36.93 -14.69 -17.37
C ILE A 84 35.56 -14.52 -16.69
N LEU A 85 34.56 -15.33 -17.07
CA LEU A 85 33.23 -15.29 -16.44
C LEU A 85 33.26 -15.67 -14.96
N ALA A 86 34.06 -16.67 -14.58
CA ALA A 86 34.13 -17.18 -13.22
C ALA A 86 34.95 -16.28 -12.28
N SER A 87 36.02 -15.67 -12.78
CA SER A 87 36.94 -14.86 -11.96
C SER A 87 36.47 -13.41 -11.78
N ASN A 88 35.52 -12.96 -12.59
CA ASN A 88 35.01 -11.58 -12.57
C ASN A 88 33.55 -11.51 -12.12
N ARG A 89 33.12 -12.37 -11.18
CA ARG A 89 31.74 -12.36 -10.66
C ARG A 89 31.34 -10.98 -10.14
N ASP A 90 32.20 -10.39 -9.31
CA ASP A 90 31.97 -9.07 -8.67
C ASP A 90 32.15 -7.89 -9.64
N HIS A 91 32.92 -8.07 -10.73
CA HIS A 91 33.11 -7.03 -11.76
C HIS A 91 32.09 -7.12 -12.89
N LEU A 92 31.37 -8.24 -12.99
CA LEU A 92 30.16 -8.40 -13.79
C LEU A 92 28.92 -8.26 -12.92
N ASP A 93 29.08 -7.64 -11.74
CA ASP A 93 27.99 -7.38 -10.83
C ASP A 93 26.99 -6.43 -11.48
N LEU A 94 25.74 -6.85 -11.40
CA LEU A 94 24.64 -6.38 -12.21
C LEU A 94 24.30 -4.91 -11.90
N GLU A 95 24.72 -4.42 -10.73
CA GLU A 95 24.60 -3.02 -10.30
C GLU A 95 25.52 -2.10 -11.10
N SER A 96 26.78 -2.50 -11.30
CA SER A 96 27.75 -1.75 -12.13
C SER A 96 27.36 -1.68 -13.61
N ILE A 97 26.60 -2.66 -14.09
CA ILE A 97 26.13 -2.74 -15.48
C ILE A 97 24.85 -1.91 -15.65
N SER A 98 23.96 -1.90 -14.66
CA SER A 98 22.67 -1.19 -14.72
C SER A 98 22.80 0.34 -14.61
N THR A 99 23.69 0.84 -13.75
CA THR A 99 23.94 2.29 -13.57
C THR A 99 24.38 3.01 -14.84
N ARG A 100 24.89 2.29 -15.86
CA ARG A 100 25.22 2.82 -17.18
C ARG A 100 24.00 3.26 -18.02
N SER A 101 22.79 2.86 -17.62
CA SER A 101 21.57 3.05 -18.42
C SER A 101 20.80 4.32 -18.09
N SER A 102 21.14 5.05 -17.02
CA SER A 102 20.48 6.32 -16.69
C SER A 102 21.07 7.47 -17.52
N PRO A 103 20.32 8.06 -18.47
CA PRO A 103 20.77 9.26 -19.18
C PRO A 103 20.44 10.49 -18.32
N SER A 104 21.10 10.67 -17.18
CA SER A 104 20.89 11.86 -16.33
C SER A 104 22.05 12.20 -15.38
N ARG A 105 23.30 12.02 -15.82
CA ARG A 105 24.41 12.88 -15.34
C ARG A 105 24.86 13.83 -16.44
N ALA A 106 23.90 14.54 -17.02
CA ALA A 106 24.20 15.81 -17.68
C ALA A 106 24.51 16.83 -16.58
N ARG A 107 25.81 17.02 -16.32
CA ARG A 107 26.44 18.24 -15.77
C ARG A 107 25.45 19.23 -15.13
N SER A 108 25.11 19.05 -13.86
CA SER A 108 24.53 20.14 -13.08
C SER A 108 25.62 21.15 -12.80
N SER A 109 25.52 22.30 -13.47
CA SER A 109 26.24 23.53 -13.16
C SER A 109 26.24 23.78 -11.66
N ILE A 110 27.45 23.92 -11.10
CA ILE A 110 27.73 24.39 -9.75
C ILE A 110 26.94 25.67 -9.46
N SER A 111 26.19 25.65 -8.36
CA SER A 111 25.90 26.82 -7.54
C SER A 111 26.71 26.58 -6.27
N ASP A 112 27.64 27.50 -5.99
CA ASP A 112 28.36 27.61 -4.72
C ASP A 112 27.38 27.55 -3.55
N ASP A 113 27.70 26.72 -2.56
CA ASP A 113 27.92 27.13 -1.16
C ASP A 113 27.68 25.92 -0.25
N SER A 114 28.77 25.29 0.22
CA SER A 114 28.88 24.46 1.44
C SER A 114 30.25 23.75 1.44
N GLU A 115 31.24 24.36 2.06
CA GLU A 115 32.50 23.69 2.42
C GLU A 115 32.23 22.69 3.55
N GLU A 116 32.14 21.39 3.25
CA GLU A 116 32.56 20.29 4.15
C GLU A 116 32.46 18.92 3.44
N SER A 117 33.62 18.25 3.28
CA SER A 117 33.87 16.87 2.79
C SER A 117 34.07 16.62 1.27
N GLU A 118 34.95 17.37 0.59
CA GLU A 118 35.36 17.08 -0.80
C GLU A 118 36.30 15.86 -1.00
N ASP A 119 36.98 15.37 0.03
CA ASP A 119 38.00 14.31 -0.12
C ASP A 119 37.41 12.87 -0.18
N GLU A 120 36.26 12.61 0.46
CA GLU A 120 35.58 11.30 0.42
C GLU A 120 34.80 11.09 -0.90
N PHE A 121 34.25 12.16 -1.46
CA PHE A 121 33.49 12.09 -2.71
C PHE A 121 34.40 11.86 -3.93
N ARG A 122 35.59 12.47 -3.96
CA ARG A 122 36.57 12.29 -5.05
C ARG A 122 37.19 10.87 -5.06
N THR A 123 37.44 10.29 -3.89
CA THR A 123 37.96 8.92 -3.77
C THR A 123 36.92 7.86 -4.11
N ALA A 124 35.66 8.07 -3.76
CA ALA A 124 34.54 7.23 -4.21
C ALA A 124 34.33 7.32 -5.74
N ASP A 125 34.41 8.51 -6.34
CA ASP A 125 34.23 8.69 -7.78
C ASP A 125 35.39 8.11 -8.63
N GLU A 126 36.63 8.19 -8.14
CA GLU A 126 37.78 7.53 -8.77
C GLU A 126 37.71 6.00 -8.67
N SER A 127 37.25 5.46 -7.55
CA SER A 127 37.09 4.00 -7.37
C SER A 127 35.95 3.44 -8.22
N ILE A 128 34.83 4.15 -8.35
CA ILE A 128 33.73 3.81 -9.27
C ILE A 128 34.22 3.81 -10.73
N ASN A 129 34.90 4.88 -11.17
CA ASN A 129 35.47 4.97 -12.52
C ASN A 129 36.46 3.83 -12.83
N ARG A 130 37.20 3.36 -11.83
CA ARG A 130 38.16 2.26 -11.99
C ARG A 130 37.45 0.91 -12.11
N VAL A 131 36.41 0.66 -11.32
CA VAL A 131 35.58 -0.55 -11.42
C VAL A 131 34.89 -0.61 -12.78
N GLU A 132 34.28 0.49 -13.24
CA GLU A 132 33.64 0.56 -14.57
C GLU A 132 34.60 0.26 -15.73
N ARG A 133 35.84 0.76 -15.65
CA ARG A 133 36.88 0.47 -16.65
C ARG A 133 37.26 -1.01 -16.67
N VAL A 134 37.39 -1.65 -15.51
CA VAL A 134 37.69 -3.08 -15.41
C VAL A 134 36.55 -3.91 -15.99
N SER A 135 35.30 -3.60 -15.62
CA SER A 135 34.10 -4.24 -16.18
C SER A 135 34.00 -4.10 -17.69
N SER A 136 34.26 -2.91 -18.25
CA SER A 136 34.27 -2.68 -19.70
C SER A 136 35.34 -3.51 -20.42
N LEU A 137 36.51 -3.68 -19.81
CA LEU A 137 37.58 -4.48 -20.40
C LEU A 137 37.20 -5.97 -20.41
N VAL A 138 36.67 -6.48 -19.30
CA VAL A 138 36.17 -7.85 -19.18
C VAL A 138 35.07 -8.11 -20.21
N MET A 139 34.10 -7.21 -20.36
CA MET A 139 33.04 -7.32 -21.36
C MET A 139 33.62 -7.36 -22.78
N SER A 140 34.59 -6.50 -23.10
CA SER A 140 35.26 -6.47 -24.41
C SER A 140 36.00 -7.78 -24.70
N ASP A 141 36.69 -8.33 -23.69
CA ASP A 141 37.42 -9.59 -23.80
C ASP A 141 36.43 -10.76 -24.03
N LEU A 142 35.32 -10.82 -23.30
CA LEU A 142 34.24 -11.79 -23.52
C LEU A 142 33.63 -11.68 -24.92
N LYS A 143 33.34 -10.46 -25.37
CA LYS A 143 32.80 -10.20 -26.71
C LYS A 143 33.76 -10.67 -27.80
N ALA A 144 35.07 -10.40 -27.65
CA ALA A 144 36.07 -10.79 -28.63
C ALA A 144 36.16 -12.32 -28.79
N ILE A 145 36.08 -13.05 -27.68
CA ILE A 145 36.04 -14.52 -27.68
C ILE A 145 34.73 -15.02 -28.31
N ALA A 146 33.58 -14.49 -27.87
CA ALA A 146 32.26 -14.90 -28.36
C ALA A 146 32.12 -14.67 -29.87
N ASP A 147 32.50 -13.49 -30.37
CA ASP A 147 32.49 -13.17 -31.80
C ASP A 147 33.36 -14.16 -32.60
N CYS A 148 34.53 -14.53 -32.07
CA CYS A 148 35.42 -15.48 -32.70
C CYS A 148 34.77 -16.87 -32.77
N MET A 149 34.32 -17.41 -31.63
CA MET A 149 33.71 -18.75 -31.54
C MET A 149 32.43 -18.85 -32.38
N ILE A 150 31.60 -17.80 -32.42
CA ILE A 150 30.39 -17.77 -33.25
C ILE A 150 30.76 -17.78 -34.73
N SER A 151 31.72 -16.94 -35.15
CA SER A 151 32.14 -16.87 -36.56
C SER A 151 32.77 -18.18 -37.07
N THR A 152 33.35 -18.98 -36.18
CA THR A 152 34.00 -20.26 -36.50
C THR A 152 33.06 -21.47 -36.41
N GLY A 153 31.80 -21.28 -36.04
CA GLY A 153 30.80 -22.35 -35.94
C GLY A 153 30.70 -23.03 -34.57
N TYR A 154 31.43 -22.54 -33.56
CA TYR A 154 31.46 -23.05 -32.18
C TYR A 154 30.61 -22.21 -31.22
N GLY A 155 29.55 -21.58 -31.74
CA GLY A 155 28.65 -20.76 -30.94
C GLY A 155 27.91 -21.54 -29.85
N LYS A 156 27.62 -22.84 -30.07
CA LYS A 156 26.89 -23.67 -29.10
C LYS A 156 27.68 -23.91 -27.82
N GLU A 157 28.98 -24.16 -27.96
CA GLU A 157 29.94 -24.38 -26.88
C GLU A 157 30.11 -23.12 -26.05
N CYS A 158 30.30 -21.97 -26.71
CA CYS A 158 30.37 -20.65 -26.07
C CYS A 158 29.09 -20.37 -25.25
N VAL A 159 27.92 -20.56 -25.85
CA VAL A 159 26.62 -20.33 -25.23
C VAL A 159 26.40 -21.24 -24.03
N LYS A 160 26.80 -22.51 -24.11
CA LYS A 160 26.68 -23.47 -23.00
C LYS A 160 27.45 -22.99 -21.78
N ILE A 161 28.68 -22.52 -21.96
CA ILE A 161 29.52 -22.01 -20.87
C ILE A 161 28.91 -20.74 -20.27
N TYR A 162 28.51 -19.80 -21.13
CA TYR A 162 27.87 -18.55 -20.70
C TYR A 162 26.65 -18.82 -19.82
N LYS A 163 25.73 -19.65 -20.32
CA LYS A 163 24.47 -19.98 -19.64
C LYS A 163 24.71 -20.60 -18.27
N ILE A 164 25.62 -21.57 -18.14
CA ILE A 164 25.89 -22.24 -16.87
C ILE A 164 26.34 -21.24 -15.80
N ILE A 165 27.31 -20.38 -16.13
CA ILE A 165 27.89 -19.45 -15.15
C ILE A 165 26.92 -18.32 -14.84
N ARG A 166 26.36 -17.67 -15.85
CA ARG A 166 25.48 -16.51 -15.66
C ARG A 166 24.15 -16.89 -15.02
N LYS A 167 23.57 -18.05 -15.36
CA LYS A 167 22.39 -18.57 -14.66
C LYS A 167 22.67 -18.81 -13.19
N SER A 168 23.82 -19.41 -12.86
CA SER A 168 24.22 -19.58 -11.46
C SER A 168 24.30 -18.25 -10.70
N ILE A 169 24.87 -17.21 -11.32
CA ILE A 169 25.02 -15.89 -10.69
C ILE A 169 23.65 -15.21 -10.50
N VAL A 170 22.78 -15.25 -11.51
CA VAL A 170 21.44 -14.65 -11.42
C VAL A 170 20.58 -15.38 -10.39
N ASP A 171 20.61 -16.73 -10.38
CA ASP A 171 19.86 -17.54 -9.42
C ASP A 171 20.37 -17.31 -7.97
N GLU A 172 21.69 -17.21 -7.78
CA GLU A 172 22.32 -16.88 -6.48
C GLU A 172 21.93 -15.47 -6.02
N GLY A 173 21.94 -14.48 -6.92
CA GLY A 173 21.49 -13.11 -6.63
C GLY A 173 20.02 -13.06 -6.20
N LEU A 174 19.13 -13.76 -6.91
CA LEU A 174 17.71 -13.86 -6.55
C LEU A 174 17.51 -14.57 -5.20
N TYR A 175 18.30 -15.60 -4.91
CA TYR A 175 18.28 -16.29 -3.64
C TYR A 175 18.66 -15.35 -2.48
N HIS A 176 19.72 -14.56 -2.63
CA HIS A 176 20.15 -13.58 -1.61
C HIS A 176 19.13 -12.46 -1.38
N LEU A 177 18.38 -12.09 -2.41
CA LEU A 177 17.25 -11.16 -2.29
C LEU A 177 16.02 -11.79 -1.59
N GLY A 178 16.03 -13.10 -1.34
CA GLY A 178 14.92 -13.82 -0.71
C GLY A 178 13.79 -14.21 -1.68
N VAL A 179 14.09 -14.26 -2.98
CA VAL A 179 13.15 -14.76 -4.01
C VAL A 179 13.15 -16.28 -3.98
N GLU A 180 12.32 -16.82 -3.10
CA GLU A 180 12.18 -18.26 -2.90
C GLU A 180 11.02 -18.85 -3.71
N ARG A 181 11.15 -20.14 -4.05
CA ARG A 181 10.02 -20.90 -4.59
C ARG A 181 9.01 -21.17 -3.48
N VAL A 182 7.83 -20.57 -3.62
CA VAL A 182 6.70 -20.79 -2.70
C VAL A 182 5.51 -21.34 -3.46
N THR A 183 4.77 -22.26 -2.84
CA THR A 183 3.55 -22.85 -3.41
C THR A 183 2.30 -22.27 -2.76
N SER A 184 1.16 -22.32 -3.46
CA SER A 184 -0.13 -21.85 -2.93
C SER A 184 -0.51 -22.52 -1.61
N SER A 185 -0.20 -23.81 -1.45
CA SER A 185 -0.51 -24.57 -0.24
C SER A 185 0.32 -24.14 0.96
N GLN A 186 1.57 -23.71 0.74
CA GLN A 186 2.41 -23.14 1.80
C GLN A 186 1.89 -21.77 2.21
N ILE A 187 1.60 -20.88 1.25
CA ILE A 187 1.11 -19.52 1.54
C ILE A 187 -0.21 -19.55 2.34
N ASN A 188 -1.13 -20.44 1.98
CA ASN A 188 -2.41 -20.56 2.68
C ASN A 188 -2.29 -21.11 4.10
N LYS A 189 -1.16 -21.74 4.46
CA LYS A 189 -0.89 -22.25 5.82
C LYS A 189 -0.13 -21.25 6.69
N LEU A 190 0.41 -20.18 6.12
CA LEU A 190 1.16 -19.18 6.87
C LEU A 190 0.24 -18.23 7.63
N ASP A 191 0.66 -17.87 8.84
CA ASP A 191 0.04 -16.79 9.59
C ASP A 191 0.26 -15.45 8.87
N TRP A 192 -0.69 -14.53 9.07
CA TRP A 192 -0.67 -13.24 8.38
C TRP A 192 0.60 -12.42 8.66
N GLU A 193 1.08 -12.42 9.90
CA GLU A 193 2.28 -11.67 10.30
C GLU A 193 3.53 -12.13 9.53
N VAL A 194 3.68 -13.44 9.35
CA VAL A 194 4.78 -14.03 8.58
C VAL A 194 4.62 -13.72 7.08
N LEU A 195 3.40 -13.79 6.58
CA LEU A 195 3.10 -13.48 5.19
C LEU A 195 3.37 -12.00 4.87
N GLU A 196 3.01 -11.08 5.77
CA GLU A 196 3.28 -9.65 5.61
C GLU A 196 4.78 -9.37 5.54
N ILE A 197 5.60 -10.02 6.38
CA ILE A 197 7.06 -9.91 6.30
C ILE A 197 7.58 -10.40 4.95
N LYS A 198 7.10 -11.55 4.46
CA LYS A 198 7.48 -12.07 3.14
C LYS A 198 7.09 -11.11 2.00
N ILE A 199 5.91 -10.48 2.07
CA ILE A 199 5.50 -9.46 1.09
C ILE A 199 6.43 -8.25 1.14
N LYS A 200 6.77 -7.74 2.33
CA LYS A 200 7.69 -6.60 2.49
C LYS A 200 9.10 -6.93 1.97
N ASN A 201 9.59 -8.14 2.21
CA ASN A 201 10.88 -8.59 1.67
C ASN A 201 10.83 -8.70 0.15
N TRP A 202 9.75 -9.25 -0.40
CA TRP A 202 9.54 -9.30 -1.85
C TRP A 202 9.53 -7.89 -2.47
N LEU A 203 8.84 -6.92 -1.84
CA LEU A 203 8.79 -5.53 -2.33
C LEU A 203 10.19 -4.90 -2.42
N LYS A 204 11.05 -5.13 -1.41
CA LYS A 204 12.44 -4.67 -1.43
C LYS A 204 13.27 -5.39 -2.50
N ALA A 205 13.10 -6.70 -2.62
CA ALA A 205 13.79 -7.53 -3.60
C ALA A 205 13.41 -7.20 -5.03
N PHE A 206 12.15 -6.84 -5.27
CA PHE A 206 11.57 -6.67 -6.60
C PHE A 206 12.26 -5.58 -7.41
N SER A 207 12.41 -4.39 -6.84
CA SER A 207 13.08 -3.27 -7.52
C SER A 207 14.53 -3.62 -7.87
N VAL A 208 15.27 -4.24 -6.94
CA VAL A 208 16.64 -4.68 -7.19
C VAL A 208 16.68 -5.75 -8.28
N ALA A 209 15.81 -6.75 -8.24
CA ALA A 209 15.77 -7.80 -9.25
C ALA A 209 15.48 -7.26 -10.67
N VAL A 210 14.52 -6.35 -10.82
CA VAL A 210 14.15 -5.78 -12.12
C VAL A 210 15.22 -4.79 -12.60
N GLN A 211 15.53 -3.78 -11.79
CA GLN A 211 16.41 -2.69 -12.19
C GLN A 211 17.87 -3.12 -12.25
N THR A 212 18.28 -4.08 -11.43
CA THR A 212 19.68 -4.50 -11.35
C THR A 212 19.90 -5.83 -12.05
N LEU A 213 19.34 -6.92 -11.53
CA LEU A 213 19.69 -8.27 -12.00
C LEU A 213 19.26 -8.53 -13.45
N PHE A 214 17.99 -8.30 -13.79
CA PHE A 214 17.49 -8.58 -15.14
C PHE A 214 17.96 -7.55 -16.15
N SER A 215 18.01 -6.26 -15.77
CA SER A 215 18.55 -5.20 -16.63
C SER A 215 20.03 -5.42 -16.95
N GLY A 216 20.86 -5.69 -15.94
CA GLY A 216 22.28 -5.94 -16.11
C GLY A 216 22.55 -7.17 -16.98
N GLU A 217 21.80 -8.26 -16.80
CA GLU A 217 21.97 -9.45 -17.64
C GLU A 217 21.52 -9.19 -19.08
N ARG A 218 20.49 -8.37 -19.28
CA ARG A 218 20.06 -7.96 -20.61
C ARG A 218 21.17 -7.20 -21.34
N ILE A 219 21.76 -6.21 -20.68
CA ILE A 219 22.85 -5.39 -21.23
C ILE A 219 24.07 -6.26 -21.54
N LEU A 220 24.42 -7.18 -20.64
CA LEU A 220 25.58 -8.05 -20.82
C LEU A 220 25.38 -9.01 -22.00
N CYS A 221 24.22 -9.67 -22.08
CA CYS A 221 23.87 -10.50 -23.23
C CYS A 221 23.91 -9.69 -24.53
N ASP A 222 23.36 -8.46 -24.51
CA ASP A 222 23.30 -7.60 -25.68
C ASP A 222 24.68 -7.17 -26.17
N TYR A 223 25.62 -6.95 -25.26
CA TYR A 223 26.99 -6.59 -25.58
C TYR A 223 27.83 -7.79 -26.05
N VAL A 224 27.85 -8.89 -25.28
CA VAL A 224 28.71 -10.06 -25.52
C VAL A 224 28.32 -10.78 -26.82
N PHE A 225 27.02 -10.88 -27.10
CA PHE A 225 26.50 -11.60 -28.26
C PHE A 225 25.99 -10.69 -29.38
N ALA A 226 26.54 -9.47 -29.49
CA ALA A 226 26.15 -8.50 -30.52
C ALA A 226 26.23 -9.04 -31.96
N ALA A 227 27.10 -10.03 -32.23
CA ALA A 227 27.23 -10.67 -33.53
C ALA A 227 26.07 -11.60 -33.93
N SER A 228 25.23 -12.04 -32.98
CA SER A 228 24.13 -12.97 -33.25
C SER A 228 22.91 -12.69 -32.37
N ALA A 229 21.87 -12.13 -32.98
CA ALA A 229 20.61 -11.86 -32.30
C ALA A 229 20.01 -13.14 -31.71
N SER A 230 19.89 -14.23 -32.49
CA SER A 230 19.27 -15.48 -32.00
C SER A 230 19.96 -16.06 -30.76
N ILE A 231 21.29 -16.00 -30.70
CA ILE A 231 22.07 -16.46 -29.54
C ILE A 231 21.82 -15.56 -28.33
N ARG A 232 21.91 -14.25 -28.51
CA ARG A 232 21.66 -13.25 -27.46
C ARG A 232 20.30 -13.46 -26.80
N GLU A 233 19.25 -13.63 -27.61
CA GLU A 233 17.88 -13.82 -27.13
C GLU A 233 17.70 -15.16 -26.39
N SER A 234 18.26 -16.25 -26.92
CA SER A 234 18.22 -17.55 -26.27
C SER A 234 18.96 -17.56 -24.94
N CYS A 235 20.13 -16.92 -24.86
CA CYS A 235 20.90 -16.84 -23.62
C CYS A 235 20.14 -16.09 -22.55
N PHE A 236 19.70 -14.87 -22.84
CA PHE A 236 18.96 -14.04 -21.89
C PHE A 236 17.74 -14.78 -21.35
N ASN A 237 16.90 -15.33 -22.24
CA ASN A 237 15.69 -16.05 -21.84
C ASN A 237 16.00 -17.25 -20.93
N GLU A 238 16.94 -18.12 -21.29
CA GLU A 238 17.24 -19.33 -20.49
C GLU A 238 17.85 -19.00 -19.12
N ILE A 239 18.59 -17.90 -19.02
CA ILE A 239 19.17 -17.43 -17.77
C ILE A 239 18.08 -16.87 -16.86
N THR A 240 17.24 -15.96 -17.36
CA THR A 240 16.33 -15.18 -16.50
C THR A 240 14.96 -15.81 -16.31
N LYS A 241 14.51 -16.70 -17.19
CA LYS A 241 13.11 -17.18 -17.22
C LYS A 241 12.64 -17.76 -15.90
N ASP A 242 13.39 -18.67 -15.29
CA ASP A 242 12.96 -19.34 -14.05
C ASP A 242 12.87 -18.35 -12.89
N GLY A 243 13.90 -17.51 -12.73
CA GLY A 243 13.94 -16.47 -11.71
C GLY A 243 12.84 -15.43 -11.87
N ALA A 244 12.63 -14.94 -13.09
CA ALA A 244 11.55 -14.01 -13.41
C ALA A 244 10.18 -14.64 -13.17
N SER A 245 9.99 -15.91 -13.54
CA SER A 245 8.74 -16.63 -13.27
C SER A 245 8.48 -16.85 -11.78
N LEU A 246 9.50 -17.00 -10.95
CA LEU A 246 9.32 -17.03 -9.49
C LEU A 246 8.94 -15.64 -8.95
N LEU A 247 9.66 -14.60 -9.36
CA LEU A 247 9.44 -13.24 -8.91
C LEU A 247 8.03 -12.75 -9.26
N PHE A 248 7.65 -12.82 -10.53
CA PHE A 248 6.34 -12.37 -11.01
C PHE A 248 5.20 -13.32 -10.67
N GLY A 249 5.49 -14.57 -10.31
CA GLY A 249 4.47 -15.54 -9.87
C GLY A 249 4.03 -15.34 -8.42
N PHE A 250 4.89 -14.80 -7.55
CA PHE A 250 4.57 -14.62 -6.13
C PHE A 250 3.31 -13.78 -5.87
N PRO A 251 3.10 -12.61 -6.52
CA PRO A 251 1.90 -11.79 -6.30
C PRO A 251 0.59 -12.49 -6.72
N GLU A 252 0.63 -13.33 -7.75
CA GLU A 252 -0.50 -14.18 -8.12
C GLU A 252 -0.87 -15.17 -7.01
N LEU A 253 0.09 -15.66 -6.24
CA LEU A 253 -0.20 -16.54 -5.09
C LEU A 253 -0.87 -15.76 -3.96
N ILE A 254 -0.46 -14.51 -3.72
CA ILE A 254 -1.04 -13.64 -2.69
C ILE A 254 -2.50 -13.29 -3.01
N SER A 255 -2.81 -13.03 -4.29
CA SER A 255 -4.18 -12.71 -4.73
C SER A 255 -5.18 -13.86 -4.49
N LYS A 256 -4.70 -15.10 -4.40
CA LYS A 256 -5.53 -16.30 -4.12
C LYS A 256 -5.77 -16.54 -2.63
N THR A 257 -5.14 -15.77 -1.74
CA THR A 257 -5.34 -15.95 -0.30
C THR A 257 -6.72 -15.52 0.16
N LYS A 258 -7.15 -15.97 1.34
CA LYS A 258 -8.41 -15.51 1.94
C LYS A 258 -8.41 -13.99 2.03
N LYS A 259 -9.41 -13.38 1.40
CA LYS A 259 -9.67 -11.94 1.39
C LYS A 259 -9.87 -11.41 2.80
N SER A 260 -9.21 -10.31 3.12
CA SER A 260 -9.49 -9.53 4.32
C SER A 260 -9.05 -8.08 4.12
N PRO A 261 -9.66 -7.13 4.84
CA PRO A 261 -9.35 -5.69 4.70
C PRO A 261 -7.87 -5.38 4.94
N GLU A 262 -7.22 -6.05 5.88
CA GLU A 262 -5.80 -5.83 6.22
C GLU A 262 -4.87 -6.23 5.06
N LYS A 263 -5.25 -7.30 4.33
CA LYS A 263 -4.47 -7.80 3.20
C LYS A 263 -4.59 -6.93 1.96
N LEU A 264 -5.70 -6.18 1.83
CA LEU A 264 -5.94 -5.34 0.67
C LEU A 264 -4.82 -4.33 0.44
N PHE A 265 -4.32 -3.69 1.50
CA PHE A 265 -3.23 -2.72 1.38
C PHE A 265 -1.94 -3.37 0.88
N ARG A 266 -1.60 -4.57 1.37
CA ARG A 266 -0.43 -5.31 0.87
C ARG A 266 -0.60 -5.80 -0.56
N MET A 267 -1.83 -6.12 -0.99
CA MET A 267 -2.12 -6.42 -2.39
C MET A 267 -1.97 -5.18 -3.29
N LEU A 268 -2.34 -4.00 -2.80
CA LEU A 268 -2.13 -2.74 -3.50
C LEU A 268 -0.64 -2.40 -3.60
N ASP A 269 0.15 -2.59 -2.53
CA ASP A 269 1.61 -2.38 -2.58
C ASP A 269 2.27 -3.26 -3.65
N LEU A 270 1.85 -4.53 -3.76
CA LEU A 270 2.34 -5.45 -4.80
C LEU A 270 1.95 -5.00 -6.21
N TYR A 271 0.70 -4.54 -6.36
CA TYR A 271 0.21 -4.03 -7.64
C TYR A 271 1.01 -2.79 -8.06
N GLU A 272 1.19 -1.85 -7.14
CA GLU A 272 1.96 -0.62 -7.33
C GLU A 272 3.39 -0.91 -7.76
N ALA A 273 4.08 -1.82 -7.07
CA ALA A 273 5.45 -2.17 -7.38
C ALA A 273 5.60 -2.64 -8.84
N ILE A 274 4.73 -3.53 -9.30
CA ILE A 274 4.76 -4.04 -10.67
C ILE A 274 4.36 -2.96 -11.68
N SER A 275 3.31 -2.18 -11.39
CA SER A 275 2.82 -1.11 -12.27
C SER A 275 3.89 -0.02 -12.48
N ASN A 276 4.54 0.42 -11.41
CA ASN A 276 5.57 1.46 -11.46
C ASN A 276 6.81 1.04 -12.27
N HIS A 277 7.13 -0.25 -12.31
CA HIS A 277 8.26 -0.79 -13.07
C HIS A 277 7.84 -1.39 -14.43
N TRP A 278 6.58 -1.17 -14.86
CA TRP A 278 6.07 -1.75 -16.09
C TRP A 278 6.87 -1.35 -17.34
N PRO A 279 7.29 -0.08 -17.53
CA PRO A 279 8.12 0.32 -18.66
C PRO A 279 9.45 -0.44 -18.72
N GLU A 280 10.11 -0.63 -17.57
CA GLU A 280 11.36 -1.38 -17.46
C GLU A 280 11.15 -2.86 -17.77
N ILE A 281 10.09 -3.46 -17.25
CA ILE A 281 9.72 -4.85 -17.55
C ILE A 281 9.49 -5.01 -19.06
N GLN A 282 8.79 -4.07 -19.69
CA GLN A 282 8.56 -4.10 -21.14
C GLN A 282 9.86 -3.98 -21.93
N SER A 283 10.78 -3.10 -21.50
CA SER A 283 12.08 -2.90 -22.14
C SER A 283 12.97 -4.15 -22.04
N ILE A 284 13.14 -4.66 -20.83
CA ILE A 284 14.00 -5.80 -20.50
C ILE A 284 13.51 -7.08 -21.21
N PHE A 285 12.21 -7.34 -21.17
CA PHE A 285 11.58 -8.55 -21.72
C PHE A 285 10.85 -8.28 -23.06
N SER A 286 11.34 -7.33 -23.84
CA SER A 286 10.73 -6.83 -25.08
C SER A 286 10.53 -7.88 -26.19
N LEU A 287 11.26 -8.98 -26.13
CA LEU A 287 11.29 -9.99 -27.18
C LEU A 287 10.16 -11.01 -27.07
N GLU A 288 9.90 -11.73 -28.16
CA GLU A 288 8.89 -12.78 -28.19
C GLU A 288 9.31 -14.02 -27.37
N SER A 289 10.61 -14.35 -27.36
CA SER A 289 11.15 -15.44 -26.55
C SER A 289 10.89 -15.27 -25.04
N THR A 290 10.70 -14.02 -24.59
CA THR A 290 10.41 -13.65 -23.20
C THR A 290 8.95 -13.20 -22.98
N SER A 291 8.07 -13.36 -23.97
CA SER A 291 6.66 -12.90 -23.88
C SER A 291 5.90 -13.57 -22.73
N ALA A 292 6.26 -14.82 -22.38
CA ALA A 292 5.71 -15.53 -21.22
C ALA A 292 5.94 -14.78 -19.90
N VAL A 293 7.11 -14.14 -19.71
CA VAL A 293 7.44 -13.37 -18.50
C VAL A 293 6.58 -12.11 -18.40
N ARG A 294 6.46 -11.35 -19.49
CA ARG A 294 5.57 -10.18 -19.56
C ARG A 294 4.11 -10.56 -19.31
N SER A 295 3.67 -11.67 -19.90
CA SER A 295 2.31 -12.19 -19.72
C SER A 295 2.06 -12.61 -18.27
N GLN A 296 3.06 -13.19 -17.60
CA GLN A 296 2.96 -13.55 -16.19
C GLN A 296 2.89 -12.32 -15.27
N ALA A 297 3.70 -11.30 -15.52
CA ALA A 297 3.64 -10.03 -14.79
C ALA A 297 2.27 -9.34 -14.96
N LEU A 298 1.75 -9.30 -16.19
CA LEU A 298 0.41 -8.78 -16.47
C LEU A 298 -0.69 -9.60 -15.79
N ASN A 299 -0.62 -10.93 -15.85
CA ASN A 299 -1.58 -11.80 -15.16
C ASN A 299 -1.57 -11.55 -13.65
N SER A 300 -0.40 -11.33 -13.05
CA SER A 300 -0.30 -10.96 -11.64
C SER A 300 -1.02 -9.65 -11.32
N LEU A 301 -0.86 -8.60 -12.14
CA LEU A 301 -1.61 -7.35 -12.00
C LEU A 301 -3.13 -7.58 -12.10
N ILE A 302 -3.58 -8.35 -13.11
CA ILE A 302 -4.99 -8.67 -13.30
C ILE A 302 -5.56 -9.40 -12.06
N LYS A 303 -4.86 -10.43 -11.59
CA LYS A 303 -5.27 -11.25 -10.45
C LYS A 303 -5.27 -10.46 -9.14
N LEU A 304 -4.28 -9.59 -8.92
CA LEU A 304 -4.27 -8.66 -7.80
C LEU A 304 -5.46 -7.69 -7.87
N GLY A 305 -5.73 -7.10 -9.04
CA GLY A 305 -6.87 -6.22 -9.24
C GLY A 305 -8.22 -6.92 -8.96
N GLU A 306 -8.40 -8.15 -9.45
CA GLU A 306 -9.57 -8.99 -9.13
C GLU A 306 -9.70 -9.25 -7.62
N ALA A 307 -8.60 -9.55 -6.94
CA ALA A 307 -8.57 -9.81 -5.51
C ALA A 307 -8.88 -8.54 -4.68
N VAL A 308 -8.36 -7.37 -5.08
CA VAL A 308 -8.68 -6.07 -4.48
C VAL A 308 -10.16 -5.76 -4.62
N ARG A 309 -10.72 -5.85 -5.85
CA ARG A 309 -12.17 -5.65 -6.09
C ARG A 309 -13.02 -6.62 -5.26
N GLY A 310 -12.61 -7.88 -5.22
CA GLY A 310 -13.26 -8.91 -4.41
C GLY A 310 -13.23 -8.61 -2.92
N THR A 311 -12.12 -8.09 -2.40
CA THR A 311 -11.97 -7.73 -0.98
C THR A 311 -12.76 -6.48 -0.63
N MET A 312 -12.83 -5.48 -1.52
CA MET A 312 -13.71 -4.31 -1.33
C MET A 312 -15.19 -4.71 -1.31
N THR A 313 -15.59 -5.65 -2.16
CA THR A 313 -16.97 -6.19 -2.17
C THR A 313 -17.29 -6.95 -0.87
N GLU A 314 -16.32 -7.72 -0.35
CA GLU A 314 -16.48 -8.42 0.92
C GLU A 314 -16.53 -7.46 2.11
N PHE A 315 -15.72 -6.39 2.09
CA PHE A 315 -15.76 -5.32 3.07
C PHE A 315 -17.14 -4.62 3.07
N GLU A 316 -17.67 -4.27 1.90
CA GLU A 316 -19.02 -3.74 1.76
C GLU A 316 -20.08 -4.70 2.33
N SER A 317 -19.99 -5.99 1.98
CA SER A 317 -20.91 -7.02 2.49
C SER A 317 -20.80 -7.19 4.01
N ALA A 318 -19.60 -7.07 4.58
CA ALA A 318 -19.36 -7.16 6.02
C ALA A 318 -20.04 -6.00 6.76
N ILE A 319 -20.00 -4.77 6.23
CA ILE A 319 -20.72 -3.61 6.77
C ILE A 319 -22.23 -3.90 6.78
N GLN A 320 -22.78 -4.35 5.65
CA GLN A 320 -24.22 -4.63 5.53
C GLN A 320 -24.67 -5.77 6.47
N LYS A 321 -23.86 -6.84 6.59
CA LYS A 321 -24.16 -8.02 7.41
C LYS A 321 -23.91 -7.83 8.91
N GLU A 322 -23.34 -6.71 9.34
CA GLU A 322 -23.03 -6.47 10.75
C GLU A 322 -24.28 -6.62 11.65
N SER A 323 -24.34 -7.70 12.42
CA SER A 323 -25.57 -8.21 13.04
C SER A 323 -25.69 -7.92 14.54
N SER A 324 -24.74 -7.18 15.12
CA SER A 324 -24.81 -6.76 16.53
C SER A 324 -26.18 -6.19 16.91
N LYS A 325 -26.84 -6.82 17.88
CA LYS A 325 -28.20 -6.46 18.32
C LYS A 325 -28.23 -5.50 19.51
N SER A 326 -27.08 -5.28 20.14
CA SER A 326 -26.98 -4.35 21.27
C SER A 326 -26.79 -2.92 20.73
N PRO A 327 -27.66 -1.97 21.11
CA PRO A 327 -27.38 -0.56 20.87
C PRO A 327 -26.14 -0.13 21.67
N VAL A 328 -25.49 0.95 21.23
CA VAL A 328 -24.35 1.55 21.93
C VAL A 328 -24.90 2.28 23.16
N PRO A 329 -24.41 1.97 24.39
CA PRO A 329 -24.86 2.68 25.58
C PRO A 329 -24.73 4.20 25.44
N GLY A 330 -25.77 4.92 25.82
CA GLY A 330 -25.80 6.39 25.77
C GLY A 330 -25.82 7.00 24.36
N GLY A 331 -25.97 6.21 23.29
CA GLY A 331 -26.06 6.73 21.92
C GLY A 331 -24.73 7.21 21.35
N GLY A 332 -23.60 6.77 21.90
CA GLY A 332 -22.26 7.18 21.45
C GLY A 332 -21.88 6.68 20.04
N ILE A 333 -20.64 6.96 19.64
CA ILE A 333 -20.09 6.55 18.34
C ILE A 333 -20.01 5.01 18.26
N HIS A 334 -20.59 4.44 17.21
CA HIS A 334 -20.54 3.00 16.95
C HIS A 334 -19.13 2.56 16.52
N PRO A 335 -18.60 1.43 17.02
CA PRO A 335 -17.27 0.92 16.62
C PRO A 335 -17.11 0.74 15.11
N LEU A 336 -18.16 0.26 14.43
CA LEU A 336 -18.20 0.14 12.96
C LEU A 336 -17.90 1.47 12.26
N THR A 337 -18.44 2.59 12.75
CA THR A 337 -18.20 3.93 12.18
C THR A 337 -16.71 4.27 12.22
N ARG A 338 -16.05 4.01 13.35
CA ARG A 338 -14.60 4.25 13.49
C ARG A 338 -13.79 3.37 12.55
N TYR A 339 -14.11 2.07 12.53
CA TYR A 339 -13.41 1.09 11.71
C TYR A 339 -13.52 1.44 10.22
N VAL A 340 -14.75 1.63 9.72
CA VAL A 340 -15.00 1.91 8.31
C VAL A 340 -14.38 3.22 7.89
N MET A 341 -14.57 4.29 8.67
CA MET A 341 -14.01 5.59 8.29
C MET A 341 -12.48 5.64 8.36
N ASN A 342 -11.85 4.89 9.27
CA ASN A 342 -10.39 4.74 9.25
C ASN A 342 -9.94 3.98 8.01
N TYR A 343 -10.60 2.87 7.68
CA TYR A 343 -10.28 2.06 6.51
C TYR A 343 -10.41 2.86 5.20
N ILE A 344 -11.53 3.56 5.01
CA ILE A 344 -11.76 4.41 3.83
C ILE A 344 -10.74 5.56 3.78
N ALA A 345 -10.38 6.16 4.92
CA ALA A 345 -9.32 7.17 4.96
C ALA A 345 -7.97 6.60 4.50
N PHE A 346 -7.58 5.40 4.93
CA PHE A 346 -6.34 4.77 4.45
C PHE A 346 -6.38 4.40 2.97
N LEU A 347 -7.56 4.05 2.41
CA LEU A 347 -7.69 3.79 0.97
C LEU A 347 -7.34 5.02 0.11
N THR A 348 -7.51 6.23 0.62
CA THR A 348 -7.20 7.45 -0.16
C THR A 348 -5.73 7.60 -0.48
N ASP A 349 -4.84 7.03 0.33
CA ASP A 349 -3.39 7.05 0.07
C ASP A 349 -3.01 6.19 -1.15
N TYR A 350 -3.91 5.28 -1.57
CA TYR A 350 -3.74 4.40 -2.74
C TYR A 350 -4.59 4.83 -3.94
N SER A 351 -5.07 6.09 -3.98
CA SER A 351 -6.03 6.54 -4.99
C SER A 351 -5.54 6.40 -6.43
N GLY A 352 -4.24 6.57 -6.67
CA GLY A 352 -3.65 6.40 -8.01
C GLY A 352 -3.86 4.98 -8.53
N ILE A 353 -3.41 3.99 -7.77
CA ILE A 353 -3.54 2.56 -8.11
C ILE A 353 -5.01 2.13 -8.16
N LEU A 354 -5.83 2.63 -7.23
CA LEU A 354 -7.26 2.31 -7.21
C LEU A 354 -7.99 2.84 -8.45
N SER A 355 -7.51 3.94 -9.05
CA SER A 355 -8.06 4.43 -10.32
C SER A 355 -7.92 3.38 -11.41
N ASP A 356 -6.75 2.76 -11.53
CA ASP A 356 -6.48 1.71 -12.53
C ASP A 356 -7.29 0.43 -12.24
N VAL A 357 -7.35 0.02 -10.97
CA VAL A 357 -8.06 -1.21 -10.55
C VAL A 357 -9.58 -1.09 -10.74
N ILE A 358 -10.14 0.12 -10.58
CA ILE A 358 -11.59 0.38 -10.65
C ILE A 358 -12.04 0.81 -12.05
N ALA A 359 -11.14 1.21 -12.95
CA ALA A 359 -11.47 1.66 -14.31
C ALA A 359 -12.42 0.69 -15.05
N ASP A 360 -12.16 -0.62 -14.95
CA ASP A 360 -12.97 -1.68 -15.59
C ASP A 360 -14.06 -2.26 -14.66
N TRP A 361 -14.31 -1.62 -13.51
CA TRP A 361 -15.30 -2.05 -12.52
C TRP A 361 -16.20 -0.90 -12.08
N PRO A 362 -17.02 -0.37 -13.01
CA PRO A 362 -17.97 0.68 -12.67
C PRO A 362 -18.97 0.18 -11.62
N LEU A 363 -19.36 1.08 -10.73
CA LEU A 363 -20.43 0.82 -9.78
C LEU A 363 -21.76 0.66 -10.54
N SER A 364 -22.26 -0.57 -10.64
CA SER A 364 -23.61 -0.84 -11.14
C SER A 364 -24.65 -0.51 -10.08
N ILE A 365 -25.06 0.75 -10.02
CA ILE A 365 -26.07 1.21 -9.07
C ILE A 365 -27.45 0.88 -9.66
N ASN A 366 -28.04 -0.24 -9.23
CA ASN A 366 -29.33 -0.72 -9.75
C ASN A 366 -30.57 -0.01 -9.16
N SER A 367 -30.39 1.05 -8.37
CA SER A 367 -31.50 1.90 -7.88
C SER A 367 -31.12 3.37 -8.00
N PRO A 368 -32.04 4.29 -8.31
CA PRO A 368 -31.74 5.72 -8.20
C PRO A 368 -31.31 5.99 -6.76
N LEU A 369 -30.02 6.26 -6.57
CA LEU A 369 -29.49 6.74 -5.30
C LEU A 369 -30.26 8.01 -4.93
N PRO A 370 -30.49 8.28 -3.64
CA PRO A 370 -31.00 9.58 -3.28
C PRO A 370 -30.00 10.63 -3.80
N GLU A 371 -30.43 11.50 -4.72
CA GLU A 371 -29.64 12.68 -5.17
C GLU A 371 -29.10 13.48 -3.97
N SER A 372 -29.76 13.34 -2.82
CA SER A 372 -29.34 13.86 -1.52
C SER A 372 -28.02 13.30 -0.97
N TYR A 373 -27.35 12.33 -1.60
CA TYR A 373 -26.04 11.83 -1.13
C TYR A 373 -24.89 12.00 -2.12
N PHE A 374 -25.18 12.13 -3.43
CA PHE A 374 -24.15 12.09 -4.48
C PHE A 374 -24.13 13.29 -5.42
N SER A 375 -25.21 14.08 -5.50
CA SER A 375 -25.23 15.19 -6.46
C SER A 375 -24.48 16.40 -5.91
N SER A 376 -23.25 16.60 -6.39
CA SER A 376 -22.70 17.92 -6.69
C SER A 376 -23.60 18.54 -7.75
N GLN A 377 -24.18 19.69 -7.45
CA GLN A 377 -24.94 20.45 -8.44
C GLN A 377 -23.99 20.79 -9.60
N GLU A 378 -24.51 20.62 -10.82
CA GLU A 378 -23.88 20.91 -12.10
C GLU A 378 -22.86 22.06 -12.04
N SER A 379 -21.58 21.71 -11.99
CA SER A 379 -20.51 22.58 -12.43
C SER A 379 -19.61 21.75 -13.34
N ASP A 380 -19.68 22.08 -14.64
CA ASP A 380 -18.67 21.73 -15.64
C ASP A 380 -17.25 21.93 -15.05
N ASP A 381 -16.34 20.99 -15.39
CA ASP A 381 -14.87 21.03 -15.25
C ASP A 381 -14.15 20.09 -14.26
N SER A 382 -14.79 19.13 -13.58
CA SER A 382 -14.05 17.93 -13.15
C SER A 382 -14.91 16.69 -13.13
N ALA A 383 -14.63 15.73 -14.02
CA ALA A 383 -15.22 14.39 -13.94
C ALA A 383 -14.92 13.81 -12.55
N THR A 384 -15.96 13.59 -11.73
CA THR A 384 -15.82 12.95 -10.42
C THR A 384 -15.14 11.61 -10.61
N SER A 385 -13.94 11.44 -10.04
CA SER A 385 -13.16 10.21 -10.17
C SER A 385 -13.98 8.99 -9.74
N ALA A 386 -13.87 7.88 -10.47
CA ALA A 386 -14.52 6.61 -10.11
C ALA A 386 -14.16 6.15 -8.68
N VAL A 387 -12.94 6.48 -8.23
CA VAL A 387 -12.49 6.27 -6.85
C VAL A 387 -13.33 7.08 -5.87
N SER A 388 -13.56 8.38 -6.13
CA SER A 388 -14.42 9.24 -5.30
C SER A 388 -15.83 8.67 -5.17
N VAL A 389 -16.42 8.22 -6.28
CA VAL A 389 -17.76 7.60 -6.26
C VAL A 389 -17.77 6.32 -5.40
N ARG A 390 -16.72 5.49 -5.51
CA ARG A 390 -16.58 4.26 -4.70
C ARG A 390 -16.44 4.56 -3.21
N LEU A 391 -15.64 5.55 -2.84
CA LEU A 391 -15.45 5.94 -1.44
C LEU A 391 -16.74 6.53 -0.87
N ALA A 392 -17.42 7.41 -1.61
CA ALA A 392 -18.72 7.96 -1.22
C ALA A 392 -19.78 6.86 -1.03
N TRP A 393 -19.79 5.85 -1.92
CA TRP A 393 -20.66 4.68 -1.80
C TRP A 393 -20.44 3.90 -0.50
N LEU A 394 -19.18 3.61 -0.14
CA LEU A 394 -18.88 2.90 1.11
C LEU A 394 -19.29 3.70 2.35
N VAL A 395 -19.15 5.03 2.32
CA VAL A 395 -19.67 5.91 3.38
C VAL A 395 -21.20 5.83 3.44
N LEU A 396 -21.90 5.84 2.31
CA LEU A 396 -23.36 5.67 2.31
C LEU A 396 -23.78 4.31 2.89
N VAL A 397 -23.12 3.21 2.49
CA VAL A 397 -23.42 1.87 3.01
C VAL A 397 -23.30 1.84 4.54
N LEU A 398 -22.27 2.50 5.09
CA LEU A 398 -22.13 2.69 6.54
C LEU A 398 -23.31 3.48 7.12
N LEU A 399 -23.67 4.63 6.53
CA LEU A 399 -24.75 5.48 7.04
C LEU A 399 -26.11 4.76 7.02
N CYS A 400 -26.46 4.07 5.95
CA CYS A 400 -27.66 3.24 5.88
C CYS A 400 -27.67 2.15 6.94
N LYS A 401 -26.50 1.54 7.22
CA LYS A 401 -26.38 0.54 8.27
C LYS A 401 -26.62 1.14 9.66
N LEU A 402 -26.13 2.36 9.91
CA LEU A 402 -26.33 3.08 11.16
C LEU A 402 -27.80 3.51 11.34
N ASP A 403 -28.49 3.90 10.27
CA ASP A 403 -29.93 4.17 10.30
C ASP A 403 -30.71 2.94 10.82
N GLY A 404 -30.46 1.75 10.27
CA GLY A 404 -31.07 0.52 10.78
C GLY A 404 -30.68 0.16 12.22
N LYS A 405 -29.51 0.60 12.70
CA LYS A 405 -29.10 0.41 14.10
C LYS A 405 -29.77 1.40 15.05
N ALA A 406 -30.17 2.58 14.55
CA ALA A 406 -30.88 3.57 15.34
C ALA A 406 -32.28 3.09 15.77
N GLU A 407 -32.88 2.16 15.01
CA GLU A 407 -34.17 1.52 15.35
C GLU A 407 -34.10 0.61 16.58
N LEU A 408 -32.90 0.20 17.02
CA LEU A 408 -32.73 -0.64 18.21
C LEU A 408 -32.94 0.13 19.53
N TYR A 409 -32.92 1.47 19.49
CA TYR A 409 -33.19 2.27 20.68
C TYR A 409 -34.69 2.43 20.89
N LYS A 410 -35.13 2.22 22.13
CA LYS A 410 -36.53 2.40 22.52
C LYS A 410 -36.95 3.88 22.55
N ASP A 411 -36.00 4.77 22.84
CA ASP A 411 -36.24 6.21 22.91
C ASP A 411 -35.84 6.86 21.58
N VAL A 412 -36.81 7.46 20.90
CA VAL A 412 -36.64 8.08 19.58
C VAL A 412 -35.66 9.26 19.63
N ALA A 413 -35.62 10.00 20.74
CA ALA A 413 -34.66 11.10 20.88
C ALA A 413 -33.22 10.56 20.97
N LEU A 414 -33.03 9.42 21.66
CA LEU A 414 -31.74 8.73 21.71
C LEU A 414 -31.32 8.17 20.34
N SER A 415 -32.26 7.66 19.54
CA SER A 415 -32.00 7.26 18.14
C SER A 415 -31.44 8.42 17.32
N TYR A 416 -32.05 9.61 17.39
CA TYR A 416 -31.57 10.80 16.68
C TYR A 416 -30.22 11.28 17.20
N LEU A 417 -29.99 11.21 18.51
CA LEU A 417 -28.70 11.58 19.10
C LEU A 417 -27.58 10.63 18.62
N PHE A 418 -27.87 9.33 18.54
CA PHE A 418 -26.96 8.34 17.99
C PHE A 418 -26.59 8.64 16.53
N LEU A 419 -27.57 8.98 15.69
CA LEU A 419 -27.34 9.36 14.29
C LEU A 419 -26.50 10.64 14.20
N ALA A 420 -26.80 11.65 15.01
CA ALA A 420 -26.03 12.89 15.05
C ALA A 420 -24.56 12.65 15.44
N ASN A 421 -24.32 11.84 16.48
CA ASN A 421 -22.96 11.50 16.95
C ASN A 421 -22.13 10.80 15.87
N ASN A 422 -22.71 9.79 15.21
CA ASN A 422 -21.99 9.02 14.22
C ASN A 422 -21.76 9.83 12.94
N LEU A 423 -22.75 10.60 12.49
CA LEU A 423 -22.58 11.44 11.31
C LEU A 423 -21.58 12.58 11.56
N GLN A 424 -21.61 13.21 12.74
CA GLN A 424 -20.62 14.21 13.13
C GLN A 424 -19.21 13.63 13.12
N TYR A 425 -19.04 12.39 13.62
CA TYR A 425 -17.76 11.71 13.55
C TYR A 425 -17.30 11.47 12.10
N VAL A 426 -18.20 11.04 11.21
CA VAL A 426 -17.92 10.88 9.78
C VAL A 426 -17.47 12.22 9.17
N VAL A 427 -18.22 13.30 9.38
CA VAL A 427 -17.89 14.64 8.88
C VAL A 427 -16.54 15.11 9.40
N ALA A 428 -16.29 14.98 10.71
CA ALA A 428 -15.02 15.35 11.32
C ALA A 428 -13.86 14.53 10.73
N LYS A 429 -14.06 13.23 10.51
CA LYS A 429 -13.03 12.36 9.92
C LYS A 429 -12.72 12.75 8.48
N VAL A 430 -13.74 13.02 7.67
CA VAL A 430 -13.57 13.49 6.28
C VAL A 430 -12.79 14.80 6.26
N LYS A 431 -13.15 15.78 7.10
CA LYS A 431 -12.41 17.06 7.21
C LYS A 431 -10.93 16.89 7.58
N SER A 432 -10.63 15.91 8.44
CA SER A 432 -9.29 15.68 8.97
C SER A 432 -8.38 14.80 8.09
N SER A 433 -8.87 14.29 6.96
CA SER A 433 -8.15 13.35 6.11
C SER A 433 -8.21 13.73 4.63
N ASN A 434 -7.44 13.03 3.80
CA ASN A 434 -7.42 13.22 2.35
C ASN A 434 -8.81 12.98 1.70
N LEU A 435 -9.75 12.34 2.41
CA LEU A 435 -11.15 12.17 1.98
C LEU A 435 -11.84 13.49 1.62
N ARG A 436 -11.44 14.61 2.23
CA ARG A 436 -11.98 15.94 1.88
C ARG A 436 -11.80 16.26 0.39
N ALA A 437 -10.65 15.91 -0.19
CA ALA A 437 -10.36 16.15 -1.60
C ALA A 437 -11.21 15.28 -2.53
N PHE A 438 -11.55 14.06 -2.11
CA PHE A 438 -12.35 13.12 -2.92
C PHE A 438 -13.84 13.39 -2.86
N LEU A 439 -14.37 13.76 -1.67
CA LEU A 439 -15.80 13.96 -1.45
C LEU A 439 -16.26 15.40 -1.72
N GLY A 440 -15.38 16.38 -1.57
CA GLY A 440 -15.66 17.79 -1.84
C GLY A 440 -16.41 18.54 -0.73
N GLU A 441 -16.44 19.86 -0.85
CA GLU A 441 -17.05 20.76 0.14
C GLU A 441 -18.57 20.68 0.20
N ASP A 442 -19.23 20.44 -0.94
CA ASP A 442 -20.69 20.39 -0.97
C ASP A 442 -21.22 19.14 -0.29
N TRP A 443 -20.51 18.01 -0.41
CA TRP A 443 -20.79 16.81 0.36
C TRP A 443 -20.70 17.10 1.86
N LEU A 444 -19.67 17.83 2.30
CA LEU A 444 -19.48 18.23 3.70
C LEU A 444 -20.63 19.12 4.20
N LYS A 445 -20.95 20.21 3.49
CA LYS A 445 -22.04 21.13 3.85
C LYS A 445 -23.38 20.40 4.01
N LYS A 446 -23.67 19.48 3.10
CA LYS A 446 -24.90 18.69 3.11
C LYS A 446 -25.00 17.78 4.33
N HIS A 447 -23.91 17.07 4.64
CA HIS A 447 -23.88 16.18 5.81
C HIS A 447 -23.85 16.98 7.13
N GLU A 448 -23.22 18.14 7.19
CA GLU A 448 -23.34 19.07 8.33
C GLU A 448 -24.78 19.57 8.53
N GLY A 449 -25.47 19.92 7.45
CA GLY A 449 -26.90 20.25 7.49
C GLY A 449 -27.74 19.10 8.06
N LYS A 450 -27.41 17.86 7.66
CA LYS A 450 -28.07 16.65 8.18
C LYS A 450 -27.74 16.37 9.65
N VAL A 451 -26.53 16.66 10.12
CA VAL A 451 -26.20 16.64 11.58
C VAL A 451 -27.11 17.61 12.33
N LYS A 452 -27.25 18.86 11.86
CA LYS A 452 -28.13 19.86 12.46
C LYS A 452 -29.61 19.45 12.44
N GLN A 453 -30.04 18.75 11.39
CA GLN A 453 -31.39 18.19 11.32
C GLN A 453 -31.60 17.10 12.39
N TYR A 454 -30.65 16.18 12.55
CA TYR A 454 -30.73 15.15 13.58
C TYR A 454 -30.71 15.73 14.99
N THR A 455 -29.87 16.73 15.27
CA THR A 455 -29.88 17.40 16.58
C THR A 455 -31.19 18.12 16.84
N SER A 456 -31.75 18.82 15.85
CA SER A 456 -33.05 19.49 15.96
C SER A 456 -34.19 18.49 16.22
N ASN A 457 -34.15 17.31 15.58
CA ASN A 457 -35.12 16.24 15.83
C ASN A 457 -34.97 15.66 17.23
N TYR A 458 -33.74 15.44 17.71
CA TYR A 458 -33.48 15.04 19.10
C TYR A 458 -34.05 16.06 20.07
N GLU A 459 -33.81 17.36 19.87
CA GLU A 459 -34.33 18.42 20.74
C GLU A 459 -35.86 18.40 20.77
N ARG A 460 -36.50 18.32 19.60
CA ARG A 460 -37.96 18.26 19.47
C ARG A 460 -38.53 17.04 20.19
N MET A 461 -37.96 15.85 19.99
CA MET A 461 -38.50 14.62 20.57
C MET A 461 -38.18 14.51 22.07
N GLY A 462 -36.96 14.87 22.48
CA GLY A 462 -36.48 14.72 23.86
C GLY A 462 -36.97 15.79 24.82
N TRP A 463 -37.31 16.98 24.33
CA TRP A 463 -37.68 18.13 25.16
C TRP A 463 -39.10 18.67 24.92
N SER A 464 -39.85 18.15 23.93
CA SER A 464 -41.24 18.60 23.66
C SER A 464 -42.15 18.54 24.87
N LYS A 465 -42.12 17.45 25.65
CA LYS A 465 -42.94 17.30 26.86
C LYS A 465 -42.61 18.38 27.90
N VAL A 466 -41.34 18.73 28.06
CA VAL A 466 -40.89 19.81 28.95
C VAL A 466 -41.39 21.16 28.43
N MET A 467 -41.24 21.42 27.12
CA MET A 467 -41.69 22.67 26.51
C MET A 467 -43.22 22.85 26.60
N MET A 468 -44.00 21.80 26.31
CA MET A 468 -45.47 21.83 26.35
C MET A 468 -46.05 21.96 27.77
N SER A 469 -45.27 21.63 28.80
CA SER A 469 -45.69 21.86 30.18
C SER A 469 -45.78 23.35 30.52
N LEU A 470 -45.07 24.20 29.77
CA LEU A 470 -45.12 25.65 29.89
C LEU A 470 -46.17 26.25 28.95
N PRO A 471 -46.82 27.36 29.34
CA PRO A 471 -47.75 28.07 28.46
C PRO A 471 -47.01 28.74 27.28
N GLU A 472 -47.63 28.75 26.09
CA GLU A 472 -47.08 29.41 24.89
C GLU A 472 -46.88 30.91 25.10
N ASN A 473 -47.78 31.54 25.86
CA ASN A 473 -47.63 32.90 26.35
C ASN A 473 -47.51 32.90 27.89
N PRO A 474 -46.28 32.87 28.43
CA PRO A 474 -46.05 32.84 29.88
C PRO A 474 -46.47 34.13 30.60
N THR A 475 -46.81 35.17 29.83
CA THR A 475 -47.23 36.48 30.32
C THR A 475 -48.71 36.79 30.13
N ALA A 476 -49.54 35.87 29.60
CA ALA A 476 -50.98 36.10 29.48
C ALA A 476 -51.67 36.20 30.86
N ASP A 477 -52.59 37.14 31.04
CA ASP A 477 -53.21 37.47 32.34
C ASP A 477 -54.35 36.52 32.77
N ASP A 478 -54.78 35.62 31.88
CA ASP A 478 -56.02 34.85 32.06
C ASP A 478 -55.81 33.39 32.53
N ILE A 479 -54.66 33.04 33.12
CA ILE A 479 -54.43 31.65 33.59
C ILE A 479 -54.96 31.50 35.03
N PRO A 480 -55.99 30.66 35.27
CA PRO A 480 -56.44 30.35 36.62
C PRO A 480 -55.31 29.79 37.48
N LEU A 481 -55.30 30.18 38.74
CA LEU A 481 -54.18 29.89 39.63
C LEU A 481 -53.93 28.39 39.86
N GLU A 482 -54.98 27.59 39.96
CA GLU A 482 -54.84 26.13 40.08
C GLU A 482 -54.13 25.54 38.86
N ASN A 483 -54.40 26.08 37.67
CA ASN A 483 -53.72 25.66 36.44
C ASN A 483 -52.25 26.10 36.44
N VAL A 484 -51.88 27.20 37.12
CA VAL A 484 -50.48 27.61 37.31
C VAL A 484 -49.74 26.59 38.19
N ARG A 485 -50.34 26.16 39.31
CA ARG A 485 -49.75 25.12 40.19
C ARG A 485 -49.56 23.81 39.42
N GLU A 486 -50.57 23.38 38.68
CA GLU A 486 -50.52 22.16 37.88
C GLU A 486 -49.39 22.22 36.83
N ARG A 487 -49.22 23.37 36.16
CA ARG A 487 -48.14 23.57 35.18
C ARG A 487 -46.75 23.51 35.81
N PHE A 488 -46.54 24.08 37.00
CA PHE A 488 -45.25 23.92 37.72
C PHE A 488 -44.98 22.47 38.09
N ARG A 489 -45.99 21.73 38.58
CA ARG A 489 -45.84 20.28 38.87
C ARG A 489 -45.53 19.47 37.61
N SER A 490 -46.26 19.76 36.53
CA SER A 490 -46.06 19.13 35.22
C SER A 490 -44.65 19.41 34.66
N PHE A 491 -44.19 20.65 34.76
CA PHE A 491 -42.82 21.04 34.38
C PHE A 491 -41.77 20.31 35.20
N ASN A 492 -41.87 20.32 36.54
CA ASN A 492 -40.88 19.68 37.39
C ASN A 492 -40.77 18.18 37.06
N SER A 493 -41.91 17.49 36.90
CA SER A 493 -41.97 16.07 36.55
C SER A 493 -41.38 15.80 35.16
N ALA A 494 -41.76 16.58 34.15
CA ALA A 494 -41.26 16.43 32.79
C ALA A 494 -39.76 16.72 32.68
N PHE A 495 -39.28 17.77 33.35
CA PHE A 495 -37.88 18.16 33.38
C PHE A 495 -37.02 17.11 34.09
N GLU A 496 -37.46 16.60 35.25
CA GLU A 496 -36.75 15.53 35.98
C GLU A 496 -36.66 14.24 35.17
N GLU A 497 -37.76 13.87 34.50
CA GLU A 497 -37.78 12.70 33.64
C GLU A 497 -36.78 12.83 32.49
N ALA A 498 -36.79 13.98 31.80
CA ALA A 498 -35.86 14.26 30.71
C ALA A 498 -34.41 14.31 31.21
N TYR A 499 -34.16 15.03 32.29
CA TYR A 499 -32.84 15.17 32.90
C TYR A 499 -32.27 13.81 33.31
N ARG A 500 -33.02 13.02 34.10
CA ARG A 500 -32.58 11.71 34.58
C ARG A 500 -32.28 10.73 33.44
N LYS A 501 -33.05 10.77 32.35
CA LYS A 501 -32.79 9.94 31.16
C LYS A 501 -31.50 10.39 30.47
N GLN A 502 -31.38 11.68 30.19
CA GLN A 502 -30.37 12.24 29.29
C GLN A 502 -29.00 12.49 29.94
N THR A 503 -28.89 12.47 31.28
CA THR A 503 -27.58 12.47 31.98
C THR A 503 -26.73 11.27 31.63
N THR A 504 -27.36 10.12 31.33
CA THR A 504 -26.66 8.89 30.93
C THR A 504 -26.27 8.88 29.45
N TRP A 505 -26.76 9.84 28.65
CA TRP A 505 -26.50 9.91 27.22
C TRP A 505 -25.16 10.59 26.95
N ILE A 506 -24.57 10.33 25.79
CA ILE A 506 -23.21 10.73 25.46
C ILE A 506 -23.21 11.46 24.12
N VAL A 507 -22.63 12.65 24.08
CA VAL A 507 -22.20 13.32 22.84
C VAL A 507 -20.69 13.49 22.90
N THR A 508 -19.98 12.77 22.03
CA THR A 508 -18.51 12.72 22.10
C THR A 508 -17.86 14.01 21.62
N ASP A 509 -18.36 14.61 20.55
CA ASP A 509 -17.86 15.89 20.01
C ASP A 509 -18.26 17.03 20.95
N SER A 510 -17.28 17.75 21.51
CA SER A 510 -17.53 18.82 22.48
C SER A 510 -18.27 20.00 21.88
N LYS A 511 -17.95 20.39 20.64
CA LYS A 511 -18.61 21.51 19.96
C LYS A 511 -20.07 21.19 19.72
N LEU A 512 -20.36 20.01 19.18
CA LEU A 512 -21.73 19.54 18.98
C LEU A 512 -22.50 19.48 20.31
N ARG A 513 -21.86 18.95 21.36
CA ARG A 513 -22.46 18.86 22.69
C ARG A 513 -22.85 20.23 23.24
N ASP A 514 -21.94 21.19 23.13
CA ASP A 514 -22.14 22.55 23.64
C ASP A 514 -23.20 23.30 22.80
N GLU A 515 -23.21 23.12 21.48
CA GLU A 515 -24.24 23.67 20.58
C GLU A 515 -25.64 23.16 20.95
N ILE A 516 -25.79 21.85 21.19
CA ILE A 516 -27.05 21.24 21.62
C ILE A 516 -27.51 21.82 22.96
N LYS A 517 -26.61 21.88 23.96
CA LYS A 517 -26.93 22.43 25.29
C LYS A 517 -27.38 23.87 25.21
N LEU A 518 -26.66 24.68 24.44
CA LEU A 518 -26.95 26.09 24.26
C LEU A 518 -28.28 26.30 23.51
N SER A 519 -28.57 25.47 22.52
CA SER A 519 -29.85 25.49 21.79
C SER A 519 -31.04 25.17 22.70
N ILE A 520 -30.94 24.13 23.53
CA ILE A 520 -31.98 23.77 24.52
C ILE A 520 -32.16 24.91 25.53
N ALA A 521 -31.06 25.43 26.10
CA ALA A 521 -31.10 26.51 27.07
C ALA A 521 -31.76 27.78 26.49
N ARG A 522 -31.42 28.16 25.26
CA ARG A 522 -32.00 29.31 24.55
C ARG A 522 -33.51 29.18 24.37
N LYS A 523 -34.02 27.97 24.14
CA LYS A 523 -35.46 27.73 23.96
C LYS A 523 -36.20 27.62 25.31
N LEU A 524 -35.59 26.98 26.30
CA LEU A 524 -36.25 26.61 27.56
C LEU A 524 -36.19 27.72 28.63
N VAL A 525 -34.99 28.27 28.85
CA VAL A 525 -34.72 29.17 29.99
C VAL A 525 -35.53 30.47 29.90
N PRO A 526 -35.65 31.16 28.74
CA PRO A 526 -36.46 32.38 28.67
C PRO A 526 -37.94 32.13 28.95
N LEU A 527 -38.50 31.04 28.42
CA LEU A 527 -39.91 30.65 28.64
C LEU A 527 -40.18 30.36 30.12
N TYR A 528 -39.31 29.55 30.74
CA TYR A 528 -39.42 29.24 32.16
C TYR A 528 -39.23 30.48 33.04
N ARG A 529 -38.25 31.34 32.72
CA ARG A 529 -37.97 32.58 33.47
C ARG A 529 -39.15 33.54 33.43
N GLY A 530 -39.79 33.71 32.27
CA GLY A 530 -40.99 34.53 32.14
C GLY A 530 -42.14 34.02 33.01
N PHE A 531 -42.39 32.71 32.95
CA PHE A 531 -43.44 32.05 33.76
C PHE A 531 -43.13 32.13 35.27
N TYR A 532 -41.89 31.83 35.66
CA TYR A 532 -41.41 31.92 37.04
C TYR A 532 -41.57 33.32 37.60
N ASN A 533 -41.07 34.35 36.92
CA ASN A 533 -41.09 35.72 37.43
C ASN A 533 -42.50 36.27 37.60
N LYS A 534 -43.45 35.87 36.75
CA LYS A 534 -44.84 36.31 36.85
C LYS A 534 -45.57 35.73 38.06
N TYR A 535 -45.35 34.45 38.38
CA TYR A 535 -46.13 33.74 39.38
C TYR A 535 -45.37 33.43 40.70
N ARG A 536 -44.08 33.77 40.80
CA ARG A 536 -43.27 33.51 42.02
C ARG A 536 -43.80 34.20 43.27
N ASP A 537 -44.25 35.45 43.15
CA ASP A 537 -44.63 36.27 44.31
C ASP A 537 -45.99 35.81 44.85
N PHE A 538 -46.85 35.33 43.95
CA PHE A 538 -48.11 34.67 44.29
C PHE A 538 -47.86 33.36 45.07
N LEU A 539 -46.95 32.50 44.59
CA LEU A 539 -46.70 31.18 45.19
C LEU A 539 -45.94 31.26 46.54
N ARG A 540 -45.32 32.41 46.86
CA ARG A 540 -44.69 32.67 48.16
C ARG A 540 -45.69 32.94 49.29
N GLN A 541 -46.93 33.30 48.97
CA GLN A 541 -47.95 33.65 49.99
C GLN A 541 -48.67 32.44 50.59
N ASP A 542 -48.48 31.22 50.04
CA ASP A 542 -49.18 30.00 50.46
C ASP A 542 -48.25 29.07 51.26
N LEU A 543 -47.99 29.44 52.52
CA LEU A 543 -47.03 28.82 53.45
C LEU A 543 -47.54 27.51 54.09
N GLY A 544 -47.97 26.51 53.30
CA GLY A 544 -48.52 25.26 53.85
C GLY A 544 -48.33 23.98 53.03
N GLN A 545 -47.84 24.03 51.80
CA GLN A 545 -47.57 22.84 50.98
C GLN A 545 -46.14 22.87 50.45
N GLU A 546 -45.52 21.69 50.32
CA GLU A 546 -44.20 21.47 49.72
C GLU A 546 -43.96 22.45 48.56
N SER A 547 -42.82 23.15 48.56
CA SER A 547 -42.50 24.18 47.58
C SER A 547 -42.80 23.70 46.15
N ILE A 548 -43.92 24.15 45.59
CA ILE A 548 -44.41 23.76 44.24
C ILE A 548 -43.37 24.14 43.17
N VAL A 549 -42.55 25.16 43.48
CA VAL A 549 -41.45 25.64 42.66
C VAL A 549 -40.15 24.95 43.13
N ARG A 550 -39.62 24.04 42.31
CA ARG A 550 -38.43 23.22 42.65
C ARG A 550 -37.12 23.72 42.05
N TYR A 551 -37.19 24.48 40.95
CA TYR A 551 -36.02 24.95 40.20
C TYR A 551 -36.05 26.47 40.08
N ALA A 552 -34.96 27.17 40.41
CA ALA A 552 -34.83 28.57 40.02
C ALA A 552 -34.43 28.64 38.52
N PRO A 553 -34.81 29.70 37.80
CA PRO A 553 -34.42 29.87 36.39
C PRO A 553 -32.90 29.89 36.17
N ASP A 554 -32.13 30.34 37.17
CA ASP A 554 -30.67 30.37 37.12
C ASP A 554 -30.06 28.97 37.35
N ASP A 555 -30.75 28.07 38.07
CA ASP A 555 -30.28 26.70 38.31
C ASP A 555 -30.43 25.80 37.08
N LEU A 556 -31.44 26.07 36.23
CA LEU A 556 -31.67 25.28 35.01
C LEU A 556 -30.44 25.27 34.08
N GLY A 557 -29.66 26.35 34.05
CA GLY A 557 -28.42 26.41 33.29
C GLY A 557 -27.39 25.38 33.77
N ASN A 558 -27.25 25.22 35.08
CA ASN A 558 -26.32 24.26 35.69
C ASN A 558 -26.74 22.82 35.37
N TYR A 559 -28.03 22.49 35.51
CA TYR A 559 -28.53 21.15 35.14
C TYR A 559 -28.31 20.85 33.64
N LEU A 560 -28.61 21.78 32.74
CA LEU A 560 -28.37 21.57 31.32
C LEU A 560 -26.87 21.41 30.99
N SER A 561 -26.00 22.04 31.77
CA SER A 561 -24.55 21.93 31.58
C SER A 561 -24.04 20.52 31.87
N ASP A 562 -24.67 19.76 32.77
CA ASP A 562 -24.25 18.40 33.16
C ASP A 562 -24.65 17.32 32.13
N LEU A 563 -25.59 17.62 31.24
CA LEU A 563 -26.13 16.67 30.28
C LEU A 563 -25.10 16.17 29.26
N LEU A 564 -25.39 15.00 28.66
CA LEU A 564 -24.69 14.46 27.48
C LEU A 564 -23.21 14.11 27.69
N HIS A 565 -22.72 14.07 28.93
CA HIS A 565 -21.37 13.63 29.26
C HIS A 565 -21.28 12.11 29.56
N GLY A 566 -22.42 11.46 29.79
CA GLY A 566 -22.50 10.08 30.28
C GLY A 566 -22.17 9.95 31.77
N ASN A 567 -22.24 8.73 32.30
CA ASN A 567 -22.00 8.40 33.71
C ASN A 567 -20.55 8.63 34.21
N GLY A 568 -19.70 9.32 33.45
CA GLY A 568 -18.30 9.59 33.79
C GLY A 568 -18.00 11.00 34.30
N GLY A 569 -19.02 11.84 34.57
CA GLY A 569 -18.83 13.27 34.86
C GLY A 569 -18.97 13.72 36.32
N LEU A 570 -19.73 13.02 37.18
CA LEU A 570 -19.93 13.47 38.57
C LEU A 570 -19.87 12.30 39.56
N SER A 571 -18.67 12.06 40.08
CA SER A 571 -18.49 11.60 41.46
C SER A 571 -18.03 12.78 42.31
N SER A 572 -18.87 13.82 42.39
CA SER A 572 -18.79 14.79 43.47
C SER A 572 -19.50 14.21 44.70
N THR A 573 -18.84 13.26 45.36
CA THR A 573 -19.17 12.97 46.76
C THR A 573 -18.80 14.19 47.61
N PRO A 574 -19.68 14.69 48.48
CA PRO A 574 -19.34 15.76 49.39
C PRO A 574 -18.28 15.26 50.37
N SER A 575 -17.25 16.08 50.54
CA SER A 575 -16.14 15.90 51.47
C SER A 575 -16.60 15.46 52.85
N SER A 576 -16.17 14.27 53.28
CA SER A 576 -16.01 13.96 54.69
C SER A 576 -14.65 13.30 54.90
N VAL A 577 -13.87 13.95 55.75
CA VAL A 577 -12.54 13.56 56.18
C VAL A 577 -12.66 12.31 57.04
N SER A 578 -11.95 11.24 56.70
CA SER A 578 -11.48 10.23 57.66
C SER A 578 -10.38 9.36 57.04
N SER A 579 -9.24 9.39 57.71
CA SER A 579 -8.04 8.59 57.52
C SER A 579 -8.24 7.10 57.80
N ALA A 580 -7.70 6.20 56.96
CA ALA A 580 -7.06 4.95 57.38
C ALA A 580 -6.49 4.14 56.19
N SER A 581 -5.15 4.02 56.21
CA SER A 581 -4.31 2.82 55.99
C SER A 581 -4.53 1.82 54.84
N ILE A 582 -3.42 1.64 54.12
CA ILE A 582 -3.04 0.62 53.14
C ILE A 582 -3.11 -0.80 53.71
N SER A 583 -3.67 -1.74 52.94
CA SER A 583 -3.18 -3.13 52.91
C SER A 583 -3.53 -3.82 51.59
N SER A 584 -2.49 -4.36 50.96
CA SER A 584 -2.45 -5.18 49.76
C SER A 584 -3.13 -6.55 49.91
N ALA A 585 -3.82 -7.02 48.86
CA ALA A 585 -4.00 -8.45 48.61
C ALA A 585 -4.20 -8.74 47.12
N THR A 586 -3.25 -9.46 46.56
CA THR A 586 -3.26 -10.20 45.29
C THR A 586 -4.26 -11.36 45.32
N SER A 587 -5.03 -11.54 44.25
CA SER A 587 -5.42 -12.89 43.79
C SER A 587 -5.89 -12.90 42.33
N THR A 588 -5.17 -13.70 41.55
CA THR A 588 -5.44 -14.25 40.23
C THR A 588 -6.82 -14.90 40.07
N THR A 589 -7.42 -14.79 38.88
CA THR A 589 -8.09 -15.93 38.21
C THR A 589 -8.34 -15.66 36.72
N SER A 590 -8.08 -16.71 35.94
CA SER A 590 -8.26 -16.85 34.49
C SER A 590 -9.72 -17.04 34.08
N SER A 591 -10.12 -16.56 32.89
CA SER A 591 -10.46 -17.42 31.73
C SER A 591 -11.31 -16.74 30.65
N ARG A 592 -10.99 -17.12 29.41
CA ARG A 592 -11.85 -17.37 28.24
C ARG A 592 -12.49 -16.23 27.41
N SER A 593 -11.96 -16.17 26.18
CA SER A 593 -12.66 -16.18 24.87
C SER A 593 -13.74 -15.14 24.58
N GLY A 594 -13.33 -14.11 23.84
CA GLY A 594 -14.19 -13.33 22.95
C GLY A 594 -13.36 -12.85 21.77
N GLY A 595 -13.71 -13.29 20.56
CA GLY A 595 -13.10 -12.84 19.31
C GLY A 595 -13.41 -11.36 19.11
N GLY A 596 -12.54 -10.50 19.62
CA GLY A 596 -12.61 -9.05 19.47
C GLY A 596 -11.89 -8.61 18.20
N TRP A 597 -12.52 -7.69 17.47
CA TRP A 597 -11.91 -6.86 16.43
C TRP A 597 -10.68 -6.15 17.01
N ARG A 598 -9.50 -6.73 16.86
CA ARG A 598 -8.24 -6.09 17.21
C ARG A 598 -7.88 -5.14 16.07
N SER A 599 -7.71 -3.86 16.38
CA SER A 599 -7.03 -2.90 15.51
C SER A 599 -5.52 -3.05 15.68
N PRO A 600 -4.74 -3.32 14.61
CA PRO A 600 -3.29 -3.24 14.65
C PRO A 600 -2.77 -2.07 13.80
N LEU A 601 -3.51 -0.97 13.68
CA LEU A 601 -3.02 0.27 13.07
C LEU A 601 -2.54 1.22 14.18
N ARG A 602 -1.39 0.87 14.75
CA ARG A 602 -0.47 1.85 15.35
C ARG A 602 0.73 1.95 14.43
N ARG A 603 1.10 3.20 14.14
CA ARG A 603 2.23 3.61 13.29
C ARG A 603 3.50 2.81 13.58
#